data_AF-A0A2K5QWQ6-F1
#
_entry.id   AF-A0A2K5QWQ6-F1
#
_cell.length_a   1.000
_cell.length_b   1.000
_cell.length_c   1.000
_cell.angle_alpha   90.00
_cell.angle_beta   90.00
_cell.angle_gamma   90.00
#
_symmetry.space_group_name_H-M   'P 1'
#
loop_
_entity.id
_entity.type
_entity.pdbx_description
1 polymer ?
#
loop_
_entity_poly.entity_id
_entity_poly.type
_entity_poly.pdbx_seq_one_letter_code
_entity_poly.pdbx_strand_id
1 'polypeptide(L)'
;MGTRKKVLVLGSGYVSEPVLEYLSRDDNIEITVGSDMRNQIEQLRKKYNINPVSIDICKQEEKLGFLVEKQDLVISLLPYVLHPLVAKACITNKVNMITASYITPALKELEKSVEDAGITVIAELGLDPGLDHMLAMETIDKAKEVGATIESYISYCGGLPTPEHSNNPLRYKFSWSPVGVLMNVMQPATYLLNGKVVNVAGGISFLDAVTSMDFFPGLNLEGYPNRDSTKYAEIYGISSAHTLLRGTLRYKGYMKALNGFVKLGLINREAFPAFRPEANPLSWKELLCDLVGISPSSEHNVLKGAVLKKLGGDNTQLEAAEWLGLLGDEQVPQAESIVDALSKHLVMKLSYGPEEKDMIVMRDSFGIRHPSGHLENKTIDLVVYGDINGFSAMAKTVGLPTAMAAKMLLDGKSVHLRTESVSISPQVIWCGDIKSLLLSITQAFTKSEPS
;
A
#
# COMPACT_ATOMS: atom_id res chain seq x y z
N MET A 1 23.91 -19.01 -27.72
CA MET A 1 23.28 -18.87 -26.40
C MET A 1 23.09 -17.38 -26.17
N GLY A 2 21.85 -16.91 -26.03
CA GLY A 2 21.61 -15.49 -25.76
C GLY A 2 22.21 -15.10 -24.41
N THR A 3 22.69 -13.86 -24.29
CA THR A 3 23.10 -13.29 -23.00
C THR A 3 21.91 -13.31 -22.04
N ARG A 4 22.09 -13.91 -20.85
CA ARG A 4 21.06 -13.90 -19.79
C ARG A 4 20.64 -12.47 -19.47
N LYS A 5 19.35 -12.28 -19.22
CA LYS A 5 18.79 -11.01 -18.77
C LYS A 5 19.10 -10.81 -17.29
N LYS A 6 19.57 -9.64 -16.90
CA LYS A 6 20.00 -9.33 -15.53
C LYS A 6 19.03 -8.37 -14.86
N VAL A 7 18.52 -8.77 -13.71
CA VAL A 7 17.52 -8.01 -12.95
C VAL A 7 18.05 -7.72 -11.55
N LEU A 8 18.01 -6.45 -11.15
CA LEU A 8 18.27 -6.04 -9.76
C LEU A 8 16.94 -5.78 -9.04
N VAL A 9 16.66 -6.57 -8.01
CA VAL A 9 15.54 -6.35 -7.09
C VAL A 9 16.06 -5.63 -5.85
N LEU A 10 15.62 -4.39 -5.66
CA LEU A 10 15.93 -3.59 -4.47
C LEU A 10 14.83 -3.75 -3.43
N GLY A 11 15.17 -4.29 -2.26
CA GLY A 11 14.25 -4.61 -1.18
C GLY A 11 14.05 -6.11 -1.00
N SER A 12 14.06 -6.56 0.25
CA SER A 12 13.96 -7.97 0.66
C SER A 12 12.76 -8.26 1.57
N GLY A 13 11.74 -7.39 1.54
CA GLY A 13 10.51 -7.55 2.33
C GLY A 13 9.57 -8.62 1.76
N TYR A 14 8.42 -8.83 2.39
CA TYR A 14 7.49 -9.92 2.03
C TYR A 14 7.00 -9.92 0.57
N VAL A 15 6.95 -8.75 -0.07
CA VAL A 15 6.52 -8.61 -1.47
C VAL A 15 7.58 -9.12 -2.46
N SER A 16 8.86 -9.18 -2.06
CA SER A 16 9.93 -9.62 -2.98
C SER A 16 9.87 -11.11 -3.27
N GLU A 17 9.44 -11.94 -2.33
CA GLU A 17 9.43 -13.40 -2.49
C GLU A 17 8.61 -13.88 -3.71
N PRO A 18 7.34 -13.48 -3.92
CA PRO A 18 6.59 -13.84 -5.13
C PRO A 18 7.17 -13.25 -6.41
N VAL A 19 7.88 -12.11 -6.34
CA VAL A 19 8.60 -11.56 -7.51
C VAL A 19 9.75 -12.46 -7.89
N LEU A 20 10.55 -12.88 -6.91
CA LEU A 20 11.68 -13.78 -7.11
C LEU A 20 11.20 -15.15 -7.62
N GLU A 21 10.14 -15.70 -7.03
CA GLU A 21 9.58 -16.97 -7.45
C GLU A 21 9.13 -16.93 -8.91
N TYR A 22 8.36 -15.92 -9.30
CA TYR A 22 7.85 -15.79 -10.67
C TYR A 22 8.98 -15.62 -11.70
N LEU A 23 9.94 -14.73 -11.42
CA LEU A 23 11.06 -14.47 -12.34
C LEU A 23 12.03 -15.66 -12.42
N SER A 24 12.19 -16.43 -11.34
CA SER A 24 13.08 -17.60 -11.31
C SER A 24 12.52 -18.81 -12.10
N ARG A 25 11.27 -18.74 -12.58
CA ARG A 25 10.72 -19.78 -13.49
C ARG A 25 11.36 -19.75 -14.87
N ASP A 26 12.08 -18.68 -15.22
CA ASP A 26 12.81 -18.53 -16.47
C ASP A 26 14.32 -18.56 -16.21
N ASP A 27 14.98 -19.67 -16.56
CA ASP A 27 16.42 -19.89 -16.35
C ASP A 27 17.32 -18.89 -17.10
N ASN A 28 16.74 -18.05 -17.98
CA ASN A 28 17.45 -16.99 -18.68
C ASN A 28 17.54 -15.68 -17.89
N ILE A 29 16.91 -15.59 -16.72
CA ILE A 29 16.93 -14.40 -15.84
C ILE A 29 17.91 -14.63 -14.69
N GLU A 30 18.93 -13.78 -14.62
CA GLU A 30 19.87 -13.70 -13.51
C GLU A 30 19.42 -12.60 -12.54
N ILE A 31 19.15 -12.97 -11.28
CA ILE A 31 18.57 -12.05 -10.29
C ILE A 31 19.61 -11.65 -9.24
N THR A 32 19.77 -10.34 -9.05
CA THR A 32 20.53 -9.74 -7.95
C THR A 32 19.57 -9.12 -6.95
N VAL A 33 19.77 -9.36 -5.64
CA VAL A 33 18.92 -8.78 -4.58
C VAL A 33 19.74 -7.83 -3.71
N GLY A 34 19.33 -6.56 -3.66
CA GLY A 34 19.96 -5.50 -2.88
C GLY A 34 19.09 -5.08 -1.68
N SER A 35 19.62 -5.14 -0.45
CA SER A 35 18.91 -4.64 0.75
C SER A 35 19.88 -4.37 1.91
N ASP A 36 19.47 -3.55 2.88
CA ASP A 36 20.18 -3.32 4.14
C ASP A 36 19.94 -4.45 5.15
N MET A 37 18.84 -5.18 5.00
CA MET A 37 18.43 -6.31 5.85
C MET A 37 19.13 -7.62 5.44
N ARG A 38 20.40 -7.79 5.82
CA ARG A 38 21.20 -8.99 5.49
C ARG A 38 20.50 -10.31 5.82
N ASN A 39 19.86 -10.40 6.99
CA ASN A 39 19.17 -11.61 7.41
C ASN A 39 18.03 -12.01 6.44
N GLN A 40 17.29 -11.04 5.89
CA GLN A 40 16.21 -11.33 4.93
C GLN A 40 16.78 -11.86 3.62
N ILE A 41 17.86 -11.25 3.11
CA ILE A 41 18.54 -11.70 1.88
C ILE A 41 19.02 -13.15 2.03
N GLU A 42 19.65 -13.50 3.15
CA GLU A 42 20.14 -14.87 3.38
C GLU A 42 19.00 -15.91 3.44
N GLN A 43 17.81 -15.54 3.93
CA GLN A 43 16.66 -16.44 3.87
C GLN A 43 16.13 -16.62 2.44
N LEU A 44 16.08 -15.55 1.66
CA LEU A 44 15.68 -15.62 0.24
C LEU A 44 16.66 -16.47 -0.57
N ARG A 45 17.96 -16.37 -0.29
CA ARG A 45 19.02 -17.15 -0.96
C ARG A 45 18.90 -18.67 -0.74
N LYS A 46 18.30 -19.10 0.38
CA LYS A 46 18.05 -20.53 0.62
C LYS A 46 16.95 -21.10 -0.29
N LYS A 47 16.06 -20.24 -0.80
CA LYS A 47 14.90 -20.63 -1.61
C LYS A 47 15.13 -20.39 -3.11
N TYR A 48 15.85 -19.33 -3.47
CA TYR A 48 16.03 -18.88 -4.85
C TYR A 48 17.51 -18.70 -5.19
N ASN A 49 17.86 -18.98 -6.44
CA ASN A 49 19.21 -18.76 -6.95
C ASN A 49 19.41 -17.26 -7.27
N ILE A 50 19.88 -16.51 -6.27
CA ILE A 50 20.07 -15.05 -6.36
C ILE A 50 21.52 -14.65 -6.04
N ASN A 51 21.95 -13.52 -6.59
CA ASN A 51 23.18 -12.84 -6.21
C ASN A 51 22.88 -11.85 -5.06
N PRO A 52 23.29 -12.13 -3.80
CA PRO A 52 22.99 -11.26 -2.66
C PRO A 52 23.92 -10.05 -2.59
N VAL A 53 23.38 -8.86 -2.37
CA VAL A 53 24.15 -7.63 -2.16
C VAL A 53 23.59 -6.86 -0.95
N SER A 54 24.43 -6.63 0.06
CA SER A 54 24.08 -5.73 1.16
C SER A 54 24.34 -4.28 0.74
N ILE A 55 23.32 -3.43 0.78
CA ILE A 55 23.41 -2.02 0.38
C ILE A 55 22.41 -1.16 1.16
N ASP A 56 22.90 -0.05 1.73
CA ASP A 56 22.08 1.05 2.24
C ASP A 56 22.01 2.14 1.15
N ILE A 57 20.83 2.26 0.53
CA ILE A 57 20.60 3.15 -0.62
C ILE A 57 20.81 4.61 -0.26
N CYS A 58 20.53 5.02 0.98
CA CYS A 58 20.66 6.40 1.42
C CYS A 58 22.12 6.82 1.66
N LYS A 59 23.01 5.84 1.93
CA LYS A 59 24.42 6.11 2.27
C LYS A 59 25.39 5.73 1.16
N GLN A 60 24.97 4.90 0.21
CA GLN A 60 25.86 4.24 -0.74
C GLN A 60 25.40 4.44 -2.20
N GLU A 61 25.05 5.68 -2.57
CA GLU A 61 24.57 6.03 -3.92
C GLU A 61 25.55 5.65 -5.04
N GLU A 62 26.85 5.81 -4.84
CA GLU A 62 27.86 5.41 -5.82
C GLU A 62 27.84 3.90 -6.08
N LYS A 63 27.73 3.11 -5.01
CA LYS A 63 27.58 1.65 -5.10
C LYS A 63 26.29 1.27 -5.82
N LEU A 64 25.21 2.00 -5.59
CA LEU A 64 23.95 1.79 -6.31
C LEU A 64 24.16 2.00 -7.83
N GLY A 65 24.82 3.09 -8.23
CA GLY A 65 25.15 3.36 -9.63
C GLY A 65 25.87 2.18 -10.31
N PHE A 66 26.96 1.69 -9.70
CA PHE A 66 27.73 0.54 -10.21
C PHE A 66 26.94 -0.77 -10.26
N LEU A 67 25.94 -0.94 -9.38
CA LEU A 67 25.07 -2.11 -9.41
C LEU A 67 24.06 -2.02 -10.55
N VAL A 68 23.46 -0.84 -10.74
CA VAL A 68 22.44 -0.57 -11.77
C VAL A 68 23.03 -0.71 -13.17
N GLU A 69 24.23 -0.18 -13.43
CA GLU A 69 24.93 -0.27 -14.72
C GLU A 69 25.03 -1.70 -15.28
N LYS A 70 25.05 -2.70 -14.41
CA LYS A 70 25.24 -4.12 -14.77
C LYS A 70 23.94 -4.85 -15.13
N GLN A 71 22.80 -4.16 -15.11
CA GLN A 71 21.47 -4.76 -15.20
C GLN A 71 20.75 -4.33 -16.47
N ASP A 72 19.81 -5.16 -16.91
CA ASP A 72 18.84 -4.80 -17.95
C ASP A 72 17.59 -4.11 -17.35
N LEU A 73 17.29 -4.39 -16.08
CA LEU A 73 16.10 -3.90 -15.38
C LEU A 73 16.34 -3.78 -13.87
N VAL A 74 15.79 -2.73 -13.26
CA VAL A 74 15.72 -2.56 -11.80
C VAL A 74 14.27 -2.61 -11.32
N ILE A 75 13.98 -3.46 -10.33
CA ILE A 75 12.69 -3.51 -9.63
C ILE A 75 12.88 -2.92 -8.23
N SER A 76 12.25 -1.78 -7.96
CA SER A 76 12.28 -1.13 -6.64
C SER A 76 11.06 -1.52 -5.79
N LEU A 77 11.31 -2.32 -4.76
CA LEU A 77 10.35 -2.69 -3.71
C LEU A 77 10.69 -2.02 -2.36
N LEU A 78 11.37 -0.87 -2.44
CA LEU A 78 11.78 -0.04 -1.31
C LEU A 78 10.64 0.89 -0.85
N PRO A 79 10.77 1.52 0.34
CA PRO A 79 9.92 2.65 0.70
C PRO A 79 9.92 3.74 -0.38
N TYR A 80 8.75 4.27 -0.73
CA TYR A 80 8.57 5.13 -1.90
C TYR A 80 9.40 6.42 -1.91
N VAL A 81 9.85 6.87 -0.73
CA VAL A 81 10.72 8.03 -0.57
C VAL A 81 12.11 7.82 -1.20
N LEU A 82 12.52 6.57 -1.43
CA LEU A 82 13.81 6.22 -2.02
C LEU A 82 13.75 6.07 -3.55
N HIS A 83 12.55 6.02 -4.15
CA HIS A 83 12.39 5.84 -5.59
C HIS A 83 13.10 6.91 -6.44
N PRO A 84 13.12 8.20 -6.06
CA PRO A 84 13.87 9.20 -6.82
C PRO A 84 15.38 8.94 -6.89
N LEU A 85 15.98 8.38 -5.84
CA LEU A 85 17.41 8.02 -5.84
C LEU A 85 17.68 6.88 -6.83
N VAL A 86 16.83 5.84 -6.81
CA VAL A 86 16.91 4.72 -7.74
C VAL A 86 16.68 5.17 -9.19
N ALA A 87 15.67 6.02 -9.42
CA ALA A 87 15.36 6.54 -10.74
C ALA A 87 16.53 7.34 -11.32
N LYS A 88 17.20 8.20 -10.52
CA LYS A 88 18.40 8.93 -10.95
C LYS A 88 19.56 8.01 -11.37
N ALA A 89 19.77 6.92 -10.62
CA ALA A 89 20.76 5.90 -10.99
C ALA A 89 20.39 5.19 -12.29
N CYS A 90 19.10 4.87 -12.49
CA CYS A 90 18.58 4.26 -13.71
C CYS A 90 18.72 5.17 -14.94
N ILE A 91 18.36 6.45 -14.80
CA ILE A 91 18.50 7.48 -15.84
C ILE A 91 19.96 7.61 -16.29
N THR A 92 20.88 7.76 -15.33
CA THR A 92 22.32 7.90 -15.60
C THR A 92 22.87 6.71 -16.39
N ASN A 93 22.44 5.49 -16.05
CA ASN A 93 22.95 4.26 -16.64
C ASN A 93 22.09 3.73 -17.79
N LYS A 94 21.02 4.44 -18.18
CA LYS A 94 20.05 4.04 -19.21
C LYS A 94 19.44 2.65 -18.97
N VAL A 95 19.06 2.36 -17.73
CA VAL A 95 18.44 1.10 -17.31
C VAL A 95 16.96 1.32 -17.02
N ASN A 96 16.11 0.41 -17.47
CA ASN A 96 14.68 0.47 -17.17
C ASN A 96 14.40 0.26 -15.67
N MET A 97 13.30 0.83 -15.19
CA MET A 97 12.89 0.71 -13.78
C MET A 97 11.43 0.34 -13.65
N ILE A 98 11.12 -0.48 -12.64
CA ILE A 98 9.76 -0.82 -12.24
C ILE A 98 9.59 -0.60 -10.73
N THR A 99 8.42 -0.12 -10.31
CA THR A 99 8.06 0.02 -8.90
C THR A 99 6.59 -0.30 -8.62
N ALA A 100 6.33 -0.79 -7.41
CA ALA A 100 5.00 -1.11 -6.91
C ALA A 100 4.42 0.02 -6.02
N SER A 101 4.59 1.28 -6.44
CA SER A 101 4.26 2.46 -5.62
C SER A 101 3.70 3.60 -6.47
N TYR A 102 2.97 4.50 -5.81
CA TYR A 102 2.50 5.76 -6.39
C TYR A 102 3.62 6.57 -7.03
N ILE A 103 3.28 7.26 -8.12
CA ILE A 103 4.13 8.29 -8.71
C ILE A 103 4.04 9.53 -7.81
N THR A 104 5.10 9.80 -7.07
CA THR A 104 5.19 11.00 -6.23
C THR A 104 5.55 12.23 -7.08
N PRO A 105 5.27 13.46 -6.61
CA PRO A 105 5.73 14.68 -7.30
C PRO A 105 7.23 14.66 -7.60
N ALA A 106 8.05 14.23 -6.64
CA ALA A 106 9.51 14.11 -6.80
C ALA A 106 9.93 13.09 -7.87
N LEU A 107 9.15 12.01 -8.07
CA LEU A 107 9.41 11.06 -9.16
C LEU A 107 8.91 11.64 -10.50
N LYS A 108 7.76 12.32 -10.52
CA LYS A 108 7.18 12.94 -11.72
C LYS A 108 8.06 14.05 -12.27
N GLU A 109 8.75 14.81 -11.42
CA GLU A 109 9.74 15.82 -11.82
C GLU A 109 10.87 15.25 -12.70
N LEU A 110 11.15 13.95 -12.60
CA LEU A 110 12.18 13.28 -13.40
C LEU A 110 11.71 12.84 -14.79
N GLU A 111 10.42 12.99 -15.13
CA GLU A 111 9.80 12.49 -16.36
C GLU A 111 10.57 12.89 -17.62
N LYS A 112 10.94 14.17 -17.72
CA LYS A 112 11.67 14.66 -18.89
C LYS A 112 13.04 14.00 -19.02
N SER A 113 13.74 13.80 -17.90
CA SER A 113 15.04 13.12 -17.89
C SER A 113 14.93 11.64 -18.21
N VAL A 114 13.82 10.99 -17.85
CA VAL A 114 13.52 9.60 -18.22
C VAL A 114 13.31 9.50 -19.74
N GLU A 115 12.55 10.41 -20.34
CA GLU A 115 12.36 10.51 -21.80
C GLU A 115 13.70 10.68 -22.52
N ASP A 116 14.50 11.67 -22.08
CA ASP A 116 15.76 12.02 -22.73
C ASP A 116 16.81 10.89 -22.61
N ALA A 117 16.75 10.09 -21.55
CA ALA A 117 17.58 8.90 -21.38
C ALA A 117 17.13 7.71 -22.25
N GLY A 118 15.92 7.74 -22.80
CA GLY A 118 15.35 6.68 -23.62
C GLY A 118 15.03 5.40 -22.82
N ILE A 119 14.73 5.52 -21.53
CA ILE A 119 14.36 4.40 -20.67
C ILE A 119 12.86 4.38 -20.38
N THR A 120 12.36 3.24 -19.92
CA THR A 120 11.00 3.06 -19.43
C THR A 120 11.00 2.98 -17.90
N VAL A 121 10.17 3.80 -17.25
CA VAL A 121 9.91 3.70 -15.81
C VAL A 121 8.43 3.38 -15.61
N ILE A 122 8.15 2.17 -15.13
CA ILE A 122 6.79 1.72 -14.84
C ILE A 122 6.55 1.82 -13.34
N ALA A 123 5.54 2.60 -12.95
CA ALA A 123 5.13 2.75 -11.56
C ALA A 123 3.68 2.31 -11.39
N GLU A 124 3.17 2.43 -10.16
CA GLU A 124 1.76 2.14 -9.84
C GLU A 124 1.33 0.72 -10.22
N LEU A 125 2.24 -0.25 -10.05
CA LEU A 125 1.94 -1.68 -10.12
C LEU A 125 1.66 -2.26 -8.73
N GLY A 126 0.97 -3.40 -8.71
CA GLY A 126 0.67 -4.11 -7.48
C GLY A 126 -0.83 -4.15 -7.23
N LEU A 127 -1.27 -3.87 -6.00
CA LEU A 127 -2.68 -3.99 -5.62
C LEU A 127 -3.44 -2.65 -5.74
N ASP A 128 -3.04 -1.68 -4.93
CA ASP A 128 -3.60 -0.33 -4.84
C ASP A 128 -2.43 0.60 -4.46
N PRO A 129 -1.77 1.24 -5.45
CA PRO A 129 -2.09 1.29 -6.88
C PRO A 129 -1.60 0.05 -7.66
N GLY A 130 -2.32 -0.34 -8.71
CA GLY A 130 -2.03 -1.47 -9.60
C GLY A 130 -3.27 -2.16 -10.15
N LEU A 131 -3.71 -3.25 -9.51
CA LEU A 131 -4.88 -4.01 -9.93
C LEU A 131 -6.15 -3.15 -9.98
N ASP A 132 -6.29 -2.16 -9.10
CA ASP A 132 -7.37 -1.16 -9.16
C ASP A 132 -7.37 -0.39 -10.50
N HIS A 133 -6.21 0.03 -11.01
CA HIS A 133 -6.11 0.68 -12.32
C HIS A 133 -6.48 -0.27 -13.45
N MET A 134 -5.99 -1.51 -13.39
CA MET A 134 -6.21 -2.52 -14.43
C MET A 134 -7.69 -2.89 -14.55
N LEU A 135 -8.37 -3.11 -13.42
CA LEU A 135 -9.80 -3.45 -13.39
C LEU A 135 -10.68 -2.28 -13.80
N ALA A 136 -10.36 -1.06 -13.32
CA ALA A 136 -11.06 0.14 -13.70
C ALA A 136 -11.04 0.35 -15.21
N MET A 137 -9.85 0.33 -15.78
CA MET A 137 -9.68 0.64 -17.19
C MET A 137 -10.22 -0.44 -18.12
N GLU A 138 -10.12 -1.72 -17.76
CA GLU A 138 -10.78 -2.78 -18.54
C GLU A 138 -12.28 -2.49 -18.73
N THR A 139 -12.95 -2.04 -17.67
CA THR A 139 -14.38 -1.71 -17.74
C THR A 139 -14.64 -0.41 -18.49
N ILE A 140 -13.84 0.62 -18.24
CA ILE A 140 -13.97 1.93 -18.90
C ILE A 140 -13.77 1.78 -20.41
N ASP A 141 -12.82 0.96 -20.83
CA ASP A 141 -12.50 0.74 -22.24
C ASP A 141 -13.61 -0.02 -22.96
N LYS A 142 -14.12 -1.10 -22.36
CA LYS A 142 -15.27 -1.83 -22.89
C LYS A 142 -16.52 -0.96 -23.00
N ALA A 143 -16.72 -0.03 -22.06
CA ALA A 143 -17.81 0.94 -22.15
C ALA A 143 -17.61 1.88 -23.36
N LYS A 144 -16.39 2.41 -23.55
CA LYS A 144 -16.05 3.28 -24.68
C LYS A 144 -16.19 2.57 -26.03
N GLU A 145 -15.84 1.27 -26.12
CA GLU A 145 -15.99 0.46 -27.33
C GLU A 145 -17.43 0.39 -27.84
N VAL A 146 -18.42 0.43 -26.95
CA VAL A 146 -19.85 0.46 -27.30
C VAL A 146 -20.45 1.87 -27.31
N GLY A 147 -19.61 2.90 -27.25
CA GLY A 147 -20.01 4.31 -27.24
C GLY A 147 -20.65 4.78 -25.92
N ALA A 148 -20.55 4.00 -24.84
CA ALA A 148 -21.06 4.37 -23.53
C ALA A 148 -20.11 5.34 -22.80
N THR A 149 -20.66 6.08 -21.84
CA THR A 149 -19.91 7.02 -20.98
C THR A 149 -19.99 6.61 -19.51
N ILE A 150 -18.97 6.99 -18.74
CA ILE A 150 -18.92 6.73 -17.30
C ILE A 150 -19.52 7.95 -16.57
N GLU A 151 -20.58 7.72 -15.81
CA GLU A 151 -21.25 8.72 -14.96
C GLU A 151 -20.77 8.65 -13.51
N SER A 152 -20.40 7.46 -13.01
CA SER A 152 -19.84 7.30 -11.66
C SER A 152 -18.80 6.19 -11.60
N TYR A 153 -17.76 6.39 -10.78
CA TYR A 153 -16.78 5.38 -10.40
C TYR A 153 -16.51 5.45 -8.89
N ILE A 154 -16.78 4.35 -8.20
CA ILE A 154 -16.50 4.16 -6.77
C ILE A 154 -15.67 2.89 -6.60
N SER A 155 -14.50 3.00 -5.98
CA SER A 155 -13.59 1.87 -5.78
C SER A 155 -13.13 1.82 -4.33
N TYR A 156 -13.26 0.66 -3.70
CA TYR A 156 -12.83 0.41 -2.33
C TYR A 156 -11.91 -0.80 -2.28
N CYS A 157 -10.76 -0.67 -1.61
CA CYS A 157 -9.78 -1.75 -1.48
C CYS A 157 -9.28 -1.87 -0.02
N GLY A 158 -9.04 -3.09 0.44
CA GLY A 158 -8.43 -3.33 1.75
C GLY A 158 -7.69 -4.66 1.82
N GLY A 159 -6.46 -4.62 2.33
CA GLY A 159 -5.76 -5.80 2.84
C GLY A 159 -6.02 -5.94 4.34
N LEU A 160 -6.56 -7.07 4.75
CA LEU A 160 -7.10 -7.34 6.09
C LEU A 160 -6.65 -8.72 6.56
N PRO A 161 -6.67 -9.02 7.87
CA PRO A 161 -6.65 -10.42 8.29
C PRO A 161 -7.91 -11.14 7.79
N THR A 162 -7.83 -12.46 7.63
CA THR A 162 -9.06 -13.24 7.45
C THR A 162 -9.98 -13.09 8.67
N PRO A 163 -11.31 -13.23 8.50
CA PRO A 163 -12.27 -12.95 9.56
C PRO A 163 -11.96 -13.66 10.89
N GLU A 164 -11.51 -14.92 10.84
CA GLU A 164 -11.12 -15.72 11.99
C GLU A 164 -9.91 -15.18 12.77
N HIS A 165 -9.06 -14.35 12.14
CA HIS A 165 -7.88 -13.72 12.75
C HIS A 165 -8.08 -12.22 13.05
N SER A 166 -9.32 -11.72 12.96
CA SER A 166 -9.67 -10.31 13.20
C SER A 166 -9.97 -9.99 14.68
N ASN A 167 -9.86 -10.95 15.59
CA ASN A 167 -10.21 -10.77 17.00
C ASN A 167 -9.08 -10.08 17.80
N ASN A 168 -8.88 -8.79 17.57
CA ASN A 168 -8.02 -7.91 18.36
C ASN A 168 -8.60 -6.48 18.37
N PRO A 169 -8.12 -5.55 19.21
CA PRO A 169 -8.75 -4.23 19.34
C PRO A 169 -8.83 -3.42 18.05
N LEU A 170 -7.84 -3.57 17.15
CA LEU A 170 -7.83 -2.91 15.84
C LEU A 170 -8.58 -3.70 14.77
N ARG A 171 -8.91 -4.98 15.03
CA ARG A 171 -9.33 -5.94 14.01
C ARG A 171 -8.39 -5.98 12.81
N TYR A 172 -7.09 -5.85 13.07
CA TYR A 172 -6.08 -5.71 12.04
C TYR A 172 -4.78 -6.41 12.44
N LYS A 173 -4.00 -6.80 11.43
CA LYS A 173 -2.65 -7.35 11.58
C LYS A 173 -1.74 -6.72 10.54
N PHE A 174 -0.48 -6.47 10.92
CA PHE A 174 0.49 -5.76 10.08
C PHE A 174 1.48 -6.75 9.46
N SER A 175 1.62 -6.72 8.13
CA SER A 175 2.66 -7.43 7.39
C SER A 175 3.80 -6.51 6.93
N TRP A 176 3.77 -5.22 7.27
CA TRP A 176 4.84 -4.26 7.05
C TRP A 176 4.75 -3.12 8.08
N SER A 177 5.70 -2.19 8.06
CA SER A 177 5.71 -1.04 8.97
C SER A 177 4.42 -0.20 8.85
N PRO A 178 3.67 0.01 9.95
CA PRO A 178 2.39 0.71 9.88
C PRO A 178 2.49 2.23 9.83
N VAL A 179 3.69 2.82 9.86
CA VAL A 179 3.89 4.28 9.88
C VAL A 179 3.06 4.99 8.79
N GLY A 180 3.10 4.47 7.56
CA GLY A 180 2.36 5.05 6.44
C GLY A 180 0.84 5.00 6.62
N VAL A 181 0.30 3.87 7.10
CA VAL A 181 -1.15 3.70 7.28
C VAL A 181 -1.67 4.48 8.49
N LEU A 182 -0.89 4.57 9.56
CA LEU A 182 -1.23 5.35 10.75
C LEU A 182 -1.28 6.85 10.43
N MET A 183 -0.29 7.36 9.69
CA MET A 183 -0.23 8.78 9.35
C MET A 183 -1.32 9.23 8.37
N ASN A 184 -1.90 8.32 7.60
CA ASN A 184 -2.96 8.66 6.65
C ASN A 184 -4.21 9.22 7.34
N VAL A 185 -4.51 8.84 8.59
CA VAL A 185 -5.65 9.41 9.34
C VAL A 185 -5.49 10.92 9.58
N MET A 186 -4.26 11.43 9.59
CA MET A 186 -3.98 12.85 9.78
C MET A 186 -4.11 13.65 8.49
N GLN A 187 -4.21 12.97 7.33
CA GLN A 187 -4.28 13.63 6.03
C GLN A 187 -5.74 13.90 5.63
N PRO A 188 -6.01 15.02 4.92
CA PRO A 188 -7.33 15.25 4.35
C PRO A 188 -7.63 14.27 3.20
N ALA A 189 -8.91 14.15 2.87
CA ALA A 189 -9.39 13.43 1.70
C ALA A 189 -10.26 14.32 0.81
N THR A 190 -10.12 14.19 -0.51
CA THR A 190 -10.87 14.96 -1.51
C THR A 190 -11.42 14.02 -2.58
N TYR A 191 -12.71 14.14 -2.89
CA TYR A 191 -13.37 13.30 -3.89
C TYR A 191 -14.52 14.04 -4.57
N LEU A 192 -15.03 13.48 -5.67
CA LEU A 192 -16.17 14.04 -6.40
C LEU A 192 -17.42 13.24 -6.08
N LEU A 193 -18.51 13.92 -5.70
CA LEU A 193 -19.79 13.29 -5.44
C LEU A 193 -20.92 14.15 -6.00
N ASN A 194 -21.72 13.59 -6.90
CA ASN A 194 -22.86 14.26 -7.54
C ASN A 194 -22.51 15.64 -8.12
N GLY A 195 -21.37 15.72 -8.80
CA GLY A 195 -20.85 16.92 -9.45
C GLY A 195 -20.19 17.93 -8.50
N LYS A 196 -20.08 17.62 -7.21
CA LYS A 196 -19.47 18.51 -6.20
C LYS A 196 -18.20 17.92 -5.64
N VAL A 197 -17.16 18.75 -5.52
CA VAL A 197 -15.93 18.37 -4.81
C VAL A 197 -16.22 18.39 -3.31
N VAL A 198 -15.99 17.25 -2.66
CA VAL A 198 -16.12 17.07 -1.22
C VAL A 198 -14.73 17.02 -0.61
N ASN A 199 -14.52 17.79 0.46
CA ASN A 199 -13.27 17.81 1.23
C ASN A 199 -13.55 17.32 2.66
N VAL A 200 -12.76 16.37 3.12
CA VAL A 200 -12.79 15.79 4.46
C VAL A 200 -11.51 16.19 5.18
N ALA A 201 -11.65 16.76 6.37
CA ALA A 201 -10.49 17.09 7.21
C ALA A 201 -9.91 15.84 7.85
N GLY A 202 -8.57 15.75 7.89
CA GLY A 202 -7.84 14.72 8.64
C GLY A 202 -7.91 14.92 10.15
N GLY A 203 -7.27 14.02 10.89
CA GLY A 203 -7.14 14.08 12.35
C GLY A 203 -8.39 13.55 13.06
N ILE A 204 -8.81 14.23 14.13
CA ILE A 204 -9.88 13.74 15.02
C ILE A 204 -11.22 13.62 14.29
N SER A 205 -11.58 14.59 13.44
CA SER A 205 -12.84 14.60 12.69
C SER A 205 -12.89 13.62 11.52
N PHE A 206 -11.77 12.97 11.17
CA PHE A 206 -11.75 12.04 10.06
C PHE A 206 -12.66 10.81 10.29
N LEU A 207 -12.96 10.50 11.57
CA LEU A 207 -13.90 9.44 11.94
C LEU A 207 -15.32 9.70 11.40
N ASP A 208 -15.72 10.96 11.21
CA ASP A 208 -17.06 11.34 10.72
C ASP A 208 -17.26 10.97 9.23
N ALA A 209 -16.17 10.76 8.49
CA ALA A 209 -16.20 10.32 7.09
C ALA A 209 -16.20 8.79 6.93
N VAL A 210 -16.11 8.04 8.04
CA VAL A 210 -16.14 6.57 8.02
C VAL A 210 -17.59 6.11 7.86
N THR A 211 -17.81 5.19 6.92
CA THR A 211 -19.16 4.69 6.58
C THR A 211 -19.19 3.17 6.60
N SER A 212 -20.36 2.61 6.87
CA SER A 212 -20.62 1.17 6.81
C SER A 212 -20.53 0.67 5.36
N MET A 213 -19.89 -0.49 5.15
CA MET A 213 -19.70 -1.10 3.83
C MET A 213 -20.37 -2.47 3.80
N ASP A 214 -21.66 -2.51 3.44
CA ASP A 214 -22.52 -3.69 3.61
C ASP A 214 -22.71 -4.50 2.32
N PHE A 215 -21.79 -4.38 1.35
CA PHE A 215 -21.87 -5.10 0.07
C PHE A 215 -21.53 -6.60 0.17
N PHE A 216 -20.88 -7.05 1.25
CA PHE A 216 -20.69 -8.46 1.59
C PHE A 216 -21.36 -8.75 2.94
N PRO A 217 -22.57 -9.32 2.99
CA PRO A 217 -23.29 -9.55 4.25
C PRO A 217 -22.52 -10.37 5.31
N GLY A 218 -21.60 -11.23 4.86
CA GLY A 218 -20.74 -12.04 5.74
C GLY A 218 -19.50 -11.31 6.29
N LEU A 219 -19.21 -10.08 5.85
CA LEU A 219 -18.05 -9.29 6.28
C LEU A 219 -18.50 -7.98 6.92
N ASN A 220 -18.01 -7.71 8.12
CA ASN A 220 -18.35 -6.50 8.86
C ASN A 220 -17.38 -5.35 8.54
N LEU A 221 -17.56 -4.70 7.38
CA LEU A 221 -16.63 -3.71 6.86
C LEU A 221 -17.04 -2.26 7.14
N GLU A 222 -16.05 -1.40 7.35
CA GLU A 222 -16.14 0.05 7.27
C GLU A 222 -15.24 0.56 6.14
N GLY A 223 -15.58 1.71 5.58
CA GLY A 223 -14.78 2.35 4.54
C GLY A 223 -14.66 3.85 4.73
N TYR A 224 -13.54 4.39 4.28
CA TYR A 224 -13.23 5.83 4.32
C TYR A 224 -12.53 6.27 3.04
N PRO A 225 -12.68 7.55 2.63
CA PRO A 225 -12.09 8.05 1.39
C PRO A 225 -10.55 8.10 1.46
N ASN A 226 -9.89 7.82 0.34
CA ASN A 226 -8.46 8.00 0.16
C ASN A 226 -8.15 9.47 -0.18
N ARG A 227 -6.86 9.84 -0.09
CA ARG A 227 -6.34 11.21 -0.21
C ARG A 227 -6.99 12.05 -1.30
N ASP A 228 -6.77 11.74 -2.57
CA ASP A 228 -7.36 12.52 -3.66
C ASP A 228 -7.87 11.59 -4.76
N SER A 229 -9.19 11.59 -4.95
CA SER A 229 -9.88 10.84 -5.98
C SER A 229 -10.13 11.66 -7.25
N THR A 230 -10.00 12.99 -7.20
CA THR A 230 -10.38 13.88 -8.31
C THR A 230 -9.43 13.76 -9.51
N LYS A 231 -8.14 13.49 -9.25
CA LYS A 231 -7.13 13.24 -10.29
C LYS A 231 -7.48 12.08 -11.24
N TYR A 232 -8.31 11.12 -10.81
CA TYR A 232 -8.65 9.95 -11.63
C TYR A 232 -9.59 10.28 -12.80
N ALA A 233 -10.21 11.47 -12.82
CA ALA A 233 -10.93 11.96 -13.99
C ALA A 233 -10.02 12.02 -15.23
N GLU A 234 -8.82 12.58 -15.06
CA GLU A 234 -7.83 12.72 -16.13
C GLU A 234 -7.10 11.39 -16.39
N ILE A 235 -6.62 10.74 -15.32
CA ILE A 235 -5.85 9.48 -15.43
C ILE A 235 -6.64 8.40 -16.19
N TYR A 236 -7.95 8.28 -15.95
CA TYR A 236 -8.78 7.28 -16.62
C TYR A 236 -9.55 7.82 -17.85
N GLY A 237 -9.45 9.12 -18.13
CA GLY A 237 -10.20 9.77 -19.20
C GLY A 237 -11.72 9.62 -19.04
N ILE A 238 -12.24 9.94 -17.84
CA ILE A 238 -13.65 9.87 -17.44
C ILE A 238 -14.13 11.20 -16.85
N SER A 239 -13.72 12.32 -17.44
CA SER A 239 -14.09 13.67 -17.02
C SER A 239 -15.61 13.96 -17.03
N SER A 240 -16.41 13.14 -17.71
CA SER A 240 -17.87 13.19 -17.67
C SER A 240 -18.47 12.67 -16.36
N ALA A 241 -17.72 11.93 -15.56
CA ALA A 241 -18.23 11.32 -14.34
C ALA A 241 -18.57 12.41 -13.30
N HIS A 242 -19.77 12.34 -12.74
CA HIS A 242 -20.20 13.23 -11.66
C HIS A 242 -19.83 12.68 -10.28
N THR A 243 -19.40 11.42 -10.17
CA THR A 243 -18.95 10.82 -8.91
C THR A 243 -17.65 10.04 -9.13
N LEU A 244 -16.61 10.39 -8.38
CA LEU A 244 -15.29 9.74 -8.38
C LEU A 244 -14.82 9.61 -6.94
N LEU A 245 -14.83 8.39 -6.42
CA LEU A 245 -14.42 8.09 -5.06
C LEU A 245 -13.55 6.84 -5.03
N ARG A 246 -12.36 6.98 -4.46
CA ARG A 246 -11.54 5.85 -4.04
C ARG A 246 -11.46 5.82 -2.53
N GLY A 247 -11.57 4.64 -1.94
CA GLY A 247 -11.56 4.46 -0.50
C GLY A 247 -10.83 3.21 -0.04
N THR A 248 -10.55 3.18 1.25
CA THR A 248 -9.93 2.05 1.93
C THR A 248 -10.97 1.29 2.75
N LEU A 249 -10.88 -0.04 2.75
CA LEU A 249 -11.70 -0.92 3.59
C LEU A 249 -10.95 -1.35 4.85
N ARG A 250 -11.68 -1.41 5.97
CA ARG A 250 -11.26 -2.00 7.24
C ARG A 250 -12.42 -2.78 7.86
N TYR A 251 -12.15 -3.59 8.88
CA TYR A 251 -13.24 -4.12 9.71
C TYR A 251 -13.78 -3.02 10.64
N LYS A 252 -15.09 -3.02 10.90
CA LYS A 252 -15.75 -2.00 11.73
C LYS A 252 -15.07 -1.86 13.10
N GLY A 253 -14.73 -0.64 13.48
CA GLY A 253 -14.09 -0.30 14.75
C GLY A 253 -12.59 -0.02 14.65
N TYR A 254 -11.95 -0.31 13.52
CA TYR A 254 -10.53 0.03 13.29
C TYR A 254 -10.29 1.53 13.41
N MET A 255 -11.07 2.35 12.67
CA MET A 255 -10.91 3.79 12.66
C MET A 255 -11.29 4.42 14.01
N LYS A 256 -12.25 3.83 14.72
CA LYS A 256 -12.57 4.24 16.09
C LYS A 256 -11.39 4.04 17.03
N ALA A 257 -10.70 2.89 16.96
CA ALA A 257 -9.52 2.64 17.78
C ALA A 257 -8.37 3.60 17.40
N LEU A 258 -8.13 3.80 16.10
CA LEU A 258 -7.10 4.72 15.62
C LEU A 258 -7.36 6.18 16.00
N ASN A 259 -8.63 6.61 16.01
CA ASN A 259 -9.04 7.92 16.52
C ASN A 259 -8.65 8.11 18.00
N GLY A 260 -8.66 7.04 18.80
CA GLY A 260 -8.15 7.08 20.17
C GLY A 260 -6.66 7.43 20.22
N PHE A 261 -5.84 6.81 19.36
CA PHE A 261 -4.42 7.14 19.26
C PHE A 261 -4.16 8.58 18.81
N VAL A 262 -5.01 9.11 17.91
CA VAL A 262 -4.96 10.53 17.52
C VAL A 262 -5.24 11.44 18.73
N LYS A 263 -6.30 11.16 19.51
CA LYS A 263 -6.64 11.94 20.71
C LYS A 263 -5.54 11.93 21.78
N LEU A 264 -4.83 10.80 21.90
CA LEU A 264 -3.71 10.64 22.83
C LEU A 264 -2.39 11.25 22.32
N GLY A 265 -2.35 11.79 21.10
CA GLY A 265 -1.13 12.38 20.53
C GLY A 265 -0.09 11.35 20.07
N LEU A 266 -0.48 10.07 19.93
CA LEU A 266 0.43 9.00 19.52
C LEU A 266 0.75 9.00 18.02
N ILE A 267 -0.12 9.63 17.21
CA ILE A 267 0.09 9.78 15.76
C ILE A 267 0.82 11.10 15.50
N ASN A 268 2.05 11.20 16.01
CA ASN A 268 2.91 12.39 15.92
C ASN A 268 4.32 12.01 15.42
N ARG A 269 4.84 12.83 14.48
CA ARG A 269 6.19 12.71 13.89
C ARG A 269 7.23 13.63 14.54
N GLU A 270 6.83 14.48 15.47
CA GLU A 270 7.77 15.34 16.18
C GLU A 270 8.80 14.50 16.94
N ALA A 271 10.05 14.97 16.90
CA ALA A 271 11.14 14.35 17.64
C ALA A 271 10.82 14.43 19.13
N PHE A 272 10.81 13.28 19.81
CA PHE A 272 10.55 13.22 21.24
C PHE A 272 11.89 13.21 21.99
N PRO A 273 12.15 14.14 22.94
CA PRO A 273 13.45 14.24 23.61
C PRO A 273 13.92 12.94 24.27
N ALA A 274 12.98 12.12 24.76
CA ALA A 274 13.29 10.85 25.41
C ALA A 274 13.66 9.72 24.44
N PHE A 275 13.62 9.94 23.12
CA PHE A 275 14.10 8.98 22.12
C PHE A 275 15.51 9.28 21.61
N ARG A 276 16.21 10.27 22.18
CA ARG A 276 17.64 10.49 21.86
C ARG A 276 18.48 9.29 22.31
N PRO A 277 19.55 8.92 21.58
CA PRO A 277 20.39 7.76 21.94
C PRO A 277 20.96 7.81 23.36
N GLU A 278 21.15 9.00 23.92
CA GLU A 278 21.70 9.24 25.25
C GLU A 278 20.61 9.29 26.35
N ALA A 279 19.33 9.18 25.99
CA ALA A 279 18.24 9.21 26.94
C ALA A 279 18.10 7.87 27.70
N ASN A 280 17.57 7.94 28.92
CA ASN A 280 17.22 6.74 29.67
C ASN A 280 16.06 5.99 28.98
N PRO A 281 16.01 4.65 29.06
CA PRO A 281 14.89 3.87 28.57
C PRO A 281 13.56 4.38 29.14
N LEU A 282 12.57 4.56 28.26
CA LEU A 282 11.24 5.05 28.60
C LEU A 282 10.22 3.91 28.53
N SER A 283 9.37 3.77 29.53
CA SER A 283 8.22 2.86 29.49
C SER A 283 7.00 3.49 28.81
N TRP A 284 6.10 2.66 28.28
CA TRP A 284 4.84 3.13 27.69
C TRP A 284 3.98 3.93 28.68
N LYS A 285 3.94 3.48 29.93
CA LYS A 285 3.30 4.21 31.05
C LYS A 285 3.86 5.63 31.19
N GLU A 286 5.18 5.79 31.25
CA GLU A 286 5.82 7.11 31.41
C GLU A 286 5.55 8.02 30.21
N LEU A 287 5.61 7.46 28.99
CA LEU A 287 5.28 8.19 27.77
C LEU A 287 3.82 8.69 27.78
N LEU A 288 2.86 7.83 28.14
CA LEU A 288 1.47 8.24 28.21
C LEU A 288 1.21 9.23 29.35
N CYS A 289 1.91 9.12 30.50
CA CYS A 289 1.84 10.13 31.56
C CYS A 289 2.20 11.52 31.03
N ASP A 290 3.29 11.62 30.26
CA ASP A 290 3.72 12.88 29.64
C ASP A 290 2.66 13.42 28.65
N LEU A 291 2.16 12.57 27.75
CA LEU A 291 1.16 12.94 26.74
C LEU A 291 -0.20 13.37 27.33
N VAL A 292 -0.57 12.86 28.50
CA VAL A 292 -1.79 13.28 29.22
C VAL A 292 -1.55 14.36 30.27
N GLY A 293 -0.29 14.79 30.48
CA GLY A 293 0.08 15.90 31.34
C GLY A 293 0.07 15.59 32.84
N ILE A 294 0.44 14.36 33.24
CA ILE A 294 0.56 13.94 34.64
C ILE A 294 2.00 13.49 34.95
N SER A 295 2.32 13.32 36.24
CA SER A 295 3.66 12.87 36.65
C SER A 295 4.00 11.48 36.07
N PRO A 296 5.22 11.23 35.54
CA PRO A 296 5.64 9.90 35.08
C PRO A 296 5.56 8.83 36.17
N SER A 297 5.74 9.22 37.44
CA SER A 297 5.63 8.34 38.62
C SER A 297 4.19 8.05 39.06
N SER A 298 3.17 8.54 38.35
CA SER A 298 1.77 8.36 38.74
C SER A 298 1.38 6.88 38.83
N GLU A 299 0.49 6.57 39.76
CA GLU A 299 -0.08 5.23 39.88
C GLU A 299 -0.93 4.87 38.65
N HIS A 300 -1.03 3.57 38.35
CA HIS A 300 -1.72 3.08 37.16
C HIS A 300 -3.19 3.53 37.08
N ASN A 301 -3.91 3.57 38.21
CA ASN A 301 -5.30 4.03 38.24
C ASN A 301 -5.45 5.52 37.90
N VAL A 302 -4.47 6.34 38.28
CA VAL A 302 -4.44 7.77 37.95
C VAL A 302 -4.20 7.96 36.46
N LEU A 303 -3.25 7.22 35.89
CA LEU A 303 -3.01 7.22 34.44
C LEU A 303 -4.25 6.77 33.66
N LYS A 304 -4.87 5.67 34.07
CA LYS A 304 -6.09 5.14 33.45
C LYS A 304 -7.22 6.19 33.41
N GLY A 305 -7.44 6.89 34.52
CA GLY A 305 -8.42 7.98 34.59
C GLY A 305 -8.09 9.16 33.67
N ALA A 306 -6.81 9.57 33.60
CA ALA A 306 -6.37 10.66 32.73
C ALA A 306 -6.49 10.30 31.24
N VAL A 307 -6.12 9.08 30.87
CA VAL A 307 -6.27 8.54 29.50
C VAL A 307 -7.76 8.48 29.12
N LEU A 308 -8.63 7.93 29.97
CA LEU A 308 -10.07 7.88 29.71
C LEU A 308 -10.66 9.27 29.48
N LYS A 309 -10.25 10.25 30.29
CA LYS A 309 -10.66 11.66 30.13
C LYS A 309 -10.21 12.22 28.77
N LYS A 310 -8.95 11.99 28.37
CA LYS A 310 -8.41 12.44 27.08
C LYS A 310 -9.13 11.80 25.89
N LEU A 311 -9.57 10.56 26.04
CA LEU A 311 -10.36 9.83 25.04
C LEU A 311 -11.83 10.28 24.96
N GLY A 312 -12.28 11.13 25.88
CA GLY A 312 -13.68 11.59 25.95
C GLY A 312 -14.61 10.58 26.62
N GLY A 313 -14.10 9.73 27.50
CA GLY A 313 -14.90 8.71 28.21
C GLY A 313 -15.16 7.43 27.42
N ASP A 314 -14.48 7.21 26.30
CA ASP A 314 -14.67 6.03 25.46
C ASP A 314 -13.91 4.81 26.02
N ASN A 315 -14.63 3.89 26.66
CA ASN A 315 -14.04 2.67 27.21
C ASN A 315 -13.46 1.74 26.14
N THR A 316 -14.02 1.69 24.93
CA THR A 316 -13.48 0.85 23.85
C THR A 316 -12.10 1.32 23.41
N GLN A 317 -11.89 2.64 23.31
CA GLN A 317 -10.57 3.21 23.02
C GLN A 317 -9.57 2.96 24.15
N LEU A 318 -10.02 3.03 25.41
CA LEU A 318 -9.19 2.72 26.58
C LEU A 318 -8.77 1.25 26.61
N GLU A 319 -9.72 0.33 26.46
CA GLU A 319 -9.48 -1.11 26.41
C GLU A 319 -8.50 -1.48 25.29
N ALA A 320 -8.59 -0.81 24.14
CA ALA A 320 -7.62 -1.00 23.05
C ALA A 320 -6.20 -0.58 23.46
N ALA A 321 -6.04 0.56 24.15
CA ALA A 321 -4.75 1.02 24.65
C ALA A 321 -4.18 0.10 25.74
N GLU A 322 -5.04 -0.40 26.64
CA GLU A 322 -4.66 -1.36 27.70
C GLU A 322 -4.24 -2.71 27.12
N TRP A 323 -5.01 -3.26 26.19
CA TRP A 323 -4.71 -4.54 25.54
C TRP A 323 -3.37 -4.50 24.79
N LEU A 324 -3.05 -3.35 24.19
CA LEU A 324 -1.77 -3.12 23.53
C LEU A 324 -0.61 -2.89 24.51
N GLY A 325 -0.86 -2.80 25.82
CA GLY A 325 0.18 -2.57 26.84
C GLY A 325 0.65 -1.12 26.92
N LEU A 326 -0.08 -0.17 26.33
CA LEU A 326 0.36 1.24 26.27
C LEU A 326 0.31 1.94 27.64
N LEU A 327 -0.39 1.36 28.63
CA LEU A 327 -0.43 1.86 30.01
C LEU A 327 0.49 1.07 30.96
N GLY A 328 1.31 0.16 30.41
CA GLY A 328 2.17 -0.75 31.16
C GLY A 328 3.64 -0.32 31.20
N ASP A 329 4.43 -1.07 31.97
CA ASP A 329 5.86 -0.83 32.16
C ASP A 329 6.74 -1.42 31.03
N GLU A 330 6.13 -1.90 29.94
CA GLU A 330 6.84 -2.34 28.74
C GLU A 330 7.66 -1.18 28.16
N GLN A 331 8.91 -1.45 27.76
CA GLN A 331 9.79 -0.44 27.18
C GLN A 331 9.29 0.01 25.81
N VAL A 332 9.35 1.32 25.57
CA VAL A 332 9.08 1.90 24.26
C VAL A 332 10.21 1.53 23.30
N PRO A 333 9.92 1.00 22.10
CA PRO A 333 10.98 0.70 21.13
C PRO A 333 11.74 1.95 20.71
N GLN A 334 13.08 1.88 20.67
CA GLN A 334 13.93 2.96 20.18
C GLN A 334 13.53 3.37 18.75
N ALA A 335 13.21 4.65 18.54
CA ALA A 335 12.77 5.17 17.23
C ALA A 335 13.03 6.68 17.11
N GLU A 336 12.75 7.28 15.95
CA GLU A 336 12.98 8.72 15.72
C GLU A 336 11.79 9.59 16.16
N SER A 337 10.59 9.01 16.24
CA SER A 337 9.35 9.69 16.63
C SER A 337 8.37 8.76 17.38
N ILE A 338 7.33 9.33 17.97
CA ILE A 338 6.29 8.58 18.71
C ILE A 338 5.56 7.62 17.78
N VAL A 339 5.18 8.07 16.57
CA VAL A 339 4.50 7.20 15.62
C VAL A 339 5.39 6.05 15.15
N ASP A 340 6.71 6.25 15.06
CA ASP A 340 7.64 5.17 14.71
C ASP A 340 7.80 4.16 15.85
N ALA A 341 7.86 4.63 17.09
CA ALA A 341 7.90 3.77 18.27
C ALA A 341 6.60 2.95 18.42
N LEU A 342 5.44 3.60 18.29
CA LEU A 342 4.14 2.94 18.24
C LEU A 342 4.09 1.93 17.10
N SER A 343 4.61 2.28 15.93
CA SER A 343 4.62 1.38 14.77
C SER A 343 5.40 0.10 15.04
N LYS A 344 6.60 0.21 15.62
CA LYS A 344 7.39 -0.96 16.04
C LYS A 344 6.65 -1.80 17.07
N HIS A 345 6.00 -1.16 18.04
CA HIS A 345 5.22 -1.83 19.07
C HIS A 345 4.00 -2.59 18.51
N LEU A 346 3.26 -1.96 17.60
CA LEU A 346 2.13 -2.59 16.91
C LEU A 346 2.59 -3.78 16.05
N VAL A 347 3.75 -3.70 15.38
CA VAL A 347 4.31 -4.84 14.66
C VAL A 347 4.62 -5.99 15.63
N MET A 348 5.21 -5.72 16.80
CA MET A 348 5.47 -6.77 17.80
C MET A 348 4.19 -7.44 18.32
N LYS A 349 3.11 -6.67 18.52
CA LYS A 349 1.84 -7.18 19.09
C LYS A 349 0.87 -7.76 18.06
N LEU A 350 0.90 -7.28 16.82
CA LEU A 350 -0.14 -7.53 15.80
C LEU A 350 0.45 -8.01 14.45
N SER A 351 1.62 -8.65 14.46
CA SER A 351 2.09 -9.38 13.28
C SER A 351 1.26 -10.64 13.02
N TYR A 352 1.32 -11.14 11.80
CA TYR A 352 0.81 -12.47 11.45
C TYR A 352 1.72 -13.57 12.02
N GLY A 353 1.11 -14.59 12.61
CA GLY A 353 1.72 -15.86 12.93
C GLY A 353 1.90 -16.74 11.68
N PRO A 354 2.63 -17.86 11.79
CA PRO A 354 2.99 -18.70 10.64
C PRO A 354 1.81 -19.40 9.95
N GLU A 355 0.70 -19.62 10.65
CA GLU A 355 -0.50 -20.29 10.13
C GLU A 355 -1.70 -19.34 9.96
N GLU A 356 -1.49 -18.04 10.21
CA GLU A 356 -2.54 -17.04 10.05
C GLU A 356 -2.57 -16.49 8.63
N LYS A 357 -3.78 -16.26 8.10
CA LYS A 357 -4.00 -15.80 6.73
C LYS A 357 -4.37 -14.32 6.70
N ASP A 358 -3.89 -13.64 5.67
CA ASP A 358 -4.43 -12.37 5.22
C ASP A 358 -5.48 -12.56 4.11
N MET A 359 -6.18 -11.48 3.81
CA MET A 359 -7.24 -11.38 2.81
C MET A 359 -7.15 -10.03 2.11
N ILE A 360 -7.33 -10.03 0.79
CA ILE A 360 -7.60 -8.82 0.01
C ILE A 360 -9.07 -8.79 -0.34
N VAL A 361 -9.70 -7.63 -0.18
CA VAL A 361 -11.04 -7.33 -0.67
C VAL A 361 -10.97 -6.05 -1.48
N MET A 362 -11.45 -6.09 -2.72
CA MET A 362 -11.61 -4.93 -3.57
C MET A 362 -12.98 -4.97 -4.25
N ARG A 363 -13.64 -3.82 -4.31
CA ARG A 363 -14.91 -3.64 -5.01
C ARG A 363 -14.90 -2.36 -5.81
N ASP A 364 -15.08 -2.49 -7.11
CA ASP A 364 -15.34 -1.37 -8.02
C ASP A 364 -16.82 -1.33 -8.38
N SER A 365 -17.36 -0.12 -8.53
CA SER A 365 -18.73 0.15 -8.97
C SER A 365 -18.73 1.26 -10.01
N PHE A 366 -19.36 0.97 -11.15
CA PHE A 366 -19.48 1.88 -12.29
C PHE A 366 -20.94 2.17 -12.58
N GLY A 367 -21.26 3.44 -12.81
CA GLY A 367 -22.49 3.87 -13.47
C GLY A 367 -22.16 4.15 -14.94
N ILE A 368 -22.68 3.32 -15.84
CA ILE A 368 -22.34 3.35 -17.27
C ILE A 368 -23.58 3.76 -18.07
N ARG A 369 -23.53 4.92 -18.73
CA ARG A 369 -24.61 5.42 -19.59
C ARG A 369 -24.39 4.96 -21.01
N HIS A 370 -25.28 4.09 -21.50
CA HIS A 370 -25.27 3.62 -22.87
C HIS A 370 -25.86 4.67 -23.84
N PRO A 371 -25.50 4.64 -25.15
CA PRO A 371 -26.08 5.52 -26.15
C PRO A 371 -27.61 5.45 -26.26
N SER A 372 -28.21 4.33 -25.86
CA SER A 372 -29.67 4.15 -25.78
C SER A 372 -30.34 4.98 -24.68
N GLY A 373 -29.55 5.57 -23.78
CA GLY A 373 -30.02 6.26 -22.59
C GLY A 373 -30.14 5.36 -21.35
N HIS A 374 -29.94 4.04 -21.48
CA HIS A 374 -29.95 3.12 -20.34
C HIS A 374 -28.76 3.33 -19.40
N LEU A 375 -28.98 3.27 -18.08
CA LEU A 375 -27.93 3.28 -17.06
C LEU A 375 -27.69 1.86 -16.56
N GLU A 376 -26.50 1.33 -16.86
CA GLU A 376 -26.02 0.06 -16.32
C GLU A 376 -25.24 0.33 -15.02
N ASN A 377 -25.60 -0.40 -13.95
CA ASN A 377 -24.79 -0.47 -12.75
C ASN A 377 -23.95 -1.73 -12.80
N LYS A 378 -22.62 -1.56 -12.91
CA LYS A 378 -21.68 -2.67 -12.98
C LYS A 378 -20.81 -2.71 -11.74
N THR A 379 -20.63 -3.89 -11.17
CA THR A 379 -19.71 -4.10 -10.05
C THR A 379 -18.70 -5.19 -10.35
N ILE A 380 -17.45 -4.98 -9.89
CA ILE A 380 -16.39 -5.96 -9.92
C ILE A 380 -15.95 -6.21 -8.49
N ASP A 381 -16.03 -7.45 -8.05
CA ASP A 381 -15.56 -7.89 -6.74
C ASP A 381 -14.30 -8.75 -6.92
N LEU A 382 -13.24 -8.44 -6.18
CA LEU A 382 -12.01 -9.23 -6.09
C LEU A 382 -11.78 -9.60 -4.63
N VAL A 383 -11.76 -10.90 -4.34
CA VAL A 383 -11.41 -11.45 -3.03
C VAL A 383 -10.28 -12.48 -3.20
N VAL A 384 -9.22 -12.30 -2.42
CA VAL A 384 -8.03 -13.17 -2.43
C VAL A 384 -7.66 -13.53 -1.01
N TYR A 385 -7.40 -14.81 -0.75
CA TYR A 385 -6.92 -15.30 0.53
C TYR A 385 -5.44 -15.69 0.45
N GLY A 386 -4.72 -15.51 1.55
CA GLY A 386 -3.36 -15.99 1.70
C GLY A 386 -3.30 -17.52 1.81
N ASP A 387 -2.22 -18.10 1.32
CA ASP A 387 -1.95 -19.53 1.41
C ASP A 387 -1.02 -19.80 2.59
N ILE A 388 -1.41 -20.68 3.53
CA ILE A 388 -0.58 -21.02 4.71
C ILE A 388 0.80 -21.56 4.27
N ASN A 389 0.81 -22.44 3.27
CA ASN A 389 2.02 -23.04 2.73
C ASN A 389 2.53 -22.31 1.48
N GLY A 390 2.22 -21.03 1.35
CA GLY A 390 2.53 -20.25 0.16
C GLY A 390 2.65 -18.76 0.47
N PHE A 391 2.16 -17.94 -0.45
CA PHE A 391 2.23 -16.49 -0.33
C PHE A 391 0.95 -15.91 0.27
N SER A 392 1.13 -14.86 1.07
CA SER A 392 0.01 -14.05 1.53
C SER A 392 -0.75 -13.43 0.35
N ALA A 393 -2.02 -13.12 0.53
CA ALA A 393 -2.85 -12.43 -0.46
C ALA A 393 -2.19 -11.11 -0.89
N MET A 394 -1.75 -10.30 0.07
CA MET A 394 -1.03 -9.05 -0.18
C MET A 394 0.24 -9.27 -1.00
N ALA A 395 1.07 -10.25 -0.62
CA ALA A 395 2.31 -10.54 -1.35
C ALA A 395 2.01 -10.94 -2.81
N LYS A 396 1.00 -11.79 -3.04
CA LYS A 396 0.56 -12.17 -4.39
C LYS A 396 0.09 -10.98 -5.21
N THR A 397 -0.86 -10.20 -4.67
CA THR A 397 -1.51 -9.11 -5.41
C THR A 397 -0.60 -7.91 -5.64
N VAL A 398 0.46 -7.74 -4.83
CA VAL A 398 1.47 -6.70 -5.09
C VAL A 398 2.60 -7.24 -5.96
N GLY A 399 3.19 -8.37 -5.61
CA GLY A 399 4.40 -8.86 -6.26
C GLY A 399 4.16 -9.42 -7.66
N LEU A 400 3.08 -10.16 -7.89
CA LEU A 400 2.87 -10.82 -9.19
C LEU A 400 2.62 -9.84 -10.34
N PRO A 401 1.78 -8.79 -10.21
CA PRO A 401 1.67 -7.77 -11.26
C PRO A 401 3.01 -7.10 -11.58
N THR A 402 3.82 -6.81 -10.55
CA THR A 402 5.16 -6.24 -10.72
C THR A 402 6.11 -7.18 -11.46
N ALA A 403 6.13 -8.46 -11.10
CA ALA A 403 6.99 -9.46 -11.73
C ALA A 403 6.59 -9.73 -13.19
N MET A 404 5.29 -9.72 -13.49
CA MET A 404 4.78 -9.86 -14.86
C MET A 404 5.15 -8.68 -15.73
N ALA A 405 4.97 -7.46 -15.24
CA ALA A 405 5.40 -6.25 -15.93
C ALA A 405 6.92 -6.28 -16.23
N ALA A 406 7.72 -6.73 -15.25
CA ALA A 406 9.16 -6.92 -15.42
C ALA A 406 9.48 -7.91 -16.53
N LYS A 407 8.85 -9.09 -16.53
CA LYS A 407 9.07 -10.08 -17.58
C LYS A 407 8.64 -9.57 -18.96
N MET A 408 7.50 -8.89 -19.07
CA MET A 408 7.05 -8.31 -20.34
C MET A 408 8.05 -7.31 -20.90
N LEU A 409 8.61 -6.45 -20.05
CA LEU A 409 9.60 -5.46 -20.44
C LEU A 409 10.93 -6.12 -20.88
N LEU A 410 11.36 -7.17 -20.19
CA LEU A 410 12.56 -7.96 -20.55
C LEU A 410 12.40 -8.72 -21.87
N ASP A 411 11.21 -9.24 -22.13
CA ASP A 411 10.86 -9.97 -23.36
C ASP A 411 10.66 -9.04 -24.56
N GLY A 412 10.74 -7.71 -24.37
CA GLY A 412 10.51 -6.72 -25.42
C GLY A 412 9.06 -6.67 -25.93
N LYS A 413 8.12 -7.26 -25.18
CA LYS A 413 6.69 -7.13 -25.48
C LYS A 413 6.29 -5.67 -25.25
N SER A 414 5.55 -5.10 -26.19
CA SER A 414 5.06 -3.73 -26.10
C SER A 414 4.10 -3.60 -24.92
N VAL A 415 4.61 -3.07 -23.82
CA VAL A 415 3.78 -2.58 -22.73
C VAL A 415 3.12 -1.31 -23.23
N HIS A 416 1.84 -1.40 -23.63
CA HIS A 416 1.13 -0.28 -24.24
C HIS A 416 0.98 0.85 -23.21
N LEU A 417 1.90 1.81 -23.26
CA LEU A 417 1.77 3.11 -22.64
C LEU A 417 0.69 3.85 -23.45
N ARG A 418 -0.51 4.02 -22.88
CA ARG A 418 -1.63 4.67 -23.59
C ARG A 418 -1.37 6.12 -23.97
N THR A 419 -0.37 6.72 -23.35
CA THR A 419 0.15 8.03 -23.70
C THR A 419 1.48 7.80 -24.39
N GLU A 420 1.51 7.97 -25.73
CA GLU A 420 2.73 7.90 -26.56
C GLU A 420 3.82 8.91 -26.14
N SER A 421 3.53 9.77 -25.16
CA SER A 421 4.34 10.91 -24.72
C SER A 421 4.67 10.92 -23.22
N VAL A 422 4.63 9.77 -22.52
CA VAL A 422 4.86 9.70 -21.07
C VAL A 422 5.82 8.57 -20.74
N SER A 423 7.04 8.91 -20.33
CA SER A 423 8.04 7.91 -19.91
C SER A 423 7.90 7.46 -18.44
N ILE A 424 7.08 8.16 -17.64
CA ILE A 424 6.66 7.74 -16.29
C ILE A 424 5.14 7.62 -16.26
N SER A 425 4.62 6.42 -16.50
CA SER A 425 3.19 6.19 -16.66
C SER A 425 2.62 5.40 -15.48
N PRO A 426 1.45 5.80 -14.94
CA PRO A 426 0.63 4.88 -14.17
C PRO A 426 0.12 3.82 -15.13
N GLN A 427 0.70 2.61 -15.08
CA GLN A 427 0.39 1.67 -16.14
C GLN A 427 -0.94 0.94 -15.91
N VAL A 428 -1.75 1.09 -16.95
CA VAL A 428 -2.90 0.26 -17.28
C VAL A 428 -2.38 -0.90 -18.15
N ILE A 429 -1.59 -1.82 -17.56
CA ILE A 429 -1.24 -3.03 -18.30
C ILE A 429 -2.44 -3.95 -18.26
N TRP A 430 -3.16 -4.05 -19.37
CA TRP A 430 -4.11 -5.15 -19.57
C TRP A 430 -3.55 -6.07 -20.64
N CYS A 431 -2.76 -7.06 -20.22
CA CYS A 431 -2.34 -8.17 -21.07
C CYS A 431 -3.16 -9.41 -20.71
N GLY A 432 -3.45 -10.27 -21.70
CA GLY A 432 -4.13 -11.56 -21.47
C GLY A 432 -3.47 -12.41 -20.38
N ASP A 433 -2.16 -12.23 -20.17
CA ASP A 433 -1.37 -12.90 -19.12
C ASP A 433 -1.75 -12.42 -17.70
N ILE A 434 -2.06 -11.12 -17.50
CA ILE A 434 -2.52 -10.58 -16.20
C ILE A 434 -3.97 -10.99 -15.93
N LYS A 435 -4.81 -11.10 -16.97
CA LYS A 435 -6.16 -11.66 -16.81
C LYS A 435 -6.10 -13.13 -16.40
N SER A 436 -5.19 -13.91 -16.99
CA SER A 436 -4.92 -15.30 -16.58
C SER A 436 -4.41 -15.36 -15.13
N LEU A 437 -3.52 -14.44 -14.73
CA LEU A 437 -3.09 -14.30 -13.34
C LEU A 437 -4.27 -14.04 -12.41
N LEU A 438 -5.07 -13.01 -12.70
CA LEU A 438 -6.26 -12.67 -11.92
C LEU A 438 -7.19 -13.89 -11.82
N LEU A 439 -7.47 -14.57 -12.92
CA LEU A 439 -8.27 -15.80 -12.93
C LEU A 439 -7.63 -16.95 -12.12
N SER A 440 -6.30 -16.98 -11.99
CA SER A 440 -5.57 -18.00 -11.22
C SER A 440 -5.45 -17.71 -9.73
N ILE A 441 -5.50 -16.43 -9.31
CA ILE A 441 -5.34 -16.02 -7.90
C ILE A 441 -6.59 -15.42 -7.26
N THR A 442 -7.65 -15.14 -8.03
CA THR A 442 -8.87 -14.48 -7.55
C THR A 442 -10.11 -15.33 -7.75
N GLN A 443 -11.10 -15.10 -6.89
CA GLN A 443 -12.50 -15.32 -7.25
C GLN A 443 -13.06 -13.96 -7.66
N ALA A 444 -12.82 -13.55 -8.91
CA ALA A 444 -13.39 -12.31 -9.43
C ALA A 444 -14.84 -12.54 -9.87
N PHE A 445 -15.79 -11.80 -9.29
CA PHE A 445 -17.19 -11.84 -9.68
C PHE A 445 -17.58 -10.53 -10.35
N THR A 446 -18.19 -10.61 -11.52
CA THR A 446 -18.77 -9.45 -12.20
C THR A 446 -20.28 -9.57 -12.15
N LYS A 447 -20.95 -8.51 -11.71
CA LYS A 447 -22.40 -8.39 -11.76
C LYS A 447 -22.75 -7.13 -12.55
N SER A 448 -23.63 -7.27 -13.54
CA SER A 448 -24.25 -6.14 -14.24
C SER A 448 -25.75 -6.24 -14.02
N GLU A 449 -26.35 -5.15 -13.54
CA GLU A 449 -27.78 -5.04 -13.35
C GLU A 449 -28.31 -3.84 -14.14
N PRO A 450 -29.36 -4.02 -14.95
CA PRO A 450 -30.07 -2.89 -15.52
C PRO A 450 -30.81 -2.15 -14.39
N SER A 451 -30.71 -0.82 -14.38
CA SER A 451 -31.53 0.03 -13.51
C SER A 451 -33.01 0.07 -13.90
#